data_AF-A0A9J7HTV7-F1
#
_entry.id   AF-A0A9J7HTV7-F1
#
_cell.length_a   1.000
_cell.length_b   1.000
_cell.length_c   1.000
_cell.angle_alpha   90.00
_cell.angle_beta   90.00
_cell.angle_gamma   90.00
#
_symmetry.space_group_name_H-M   'P 1'
#
loop_
_entity.id
_entity.type
_entity.pdbx_description
1 polymer ?
#
loop_
_entity_poly.entity_id
_entity_poly.type
_entity_poly.pdbx_seq_one_letter_code
_entity_poly.pdbx_strand_id
1 'polypeptide(L)'
;MRVRAALVSKVPAWSVNCGNPGPITNGTVSGSGYRYGDYVYFSCNTHYVLVGQPSARCQANGQWSASKPQCLFGNTCHSNPCQNGATCINGVEQHECACMEGWSGERCETDISPPLVDFCPPDQNITTVDNRETVSWQLPTFSDFRNDTFHVTSNYPNNINTETFPWGQHTIQYTATKPSNGLRSSCEFAIRVYPRPCPALDPPAHGALACNGWITRLGRMCKTFCQQGWTLPRGLEDKLDQLYVCGAHGAWLPAATIPCSDRSSEVDEVTGSTGFFPGNCTSIDAINSIKTQYLAELRNSSFSTICTSYHDLCLKDNVEVTCGDN
;
A
#
# COMPACT_ATOMS: atom_id res chain seq x y z
N MET A 1 -77.64 -48.65 -17.55
CA MET A 1 -76.44 -48.10 -18.24
C MET A 1 -75.42 -49.22 -18.39
N ARG A 2 -75.04 -49.55 -19.62
CA ARG A 2 -74.13 -50.67 -19.93
C ARG A 2 -72.68 -50.27 -19.59
N VAL A 3 -72.04 -51.03 -18.71
CA VAL A 3 -70.59 -50.95 -18.49
C VAL A 3 -69.91 -51.52 -19.75
N ARG A 4 -69.21 -50.68 -20.51
CA ARG A 4 -68.35 -51.13 -21.60
C ARG A 4 -67.09 -51.73 -20.98
N ALA A 5 -66.97 -53.05 -21.01
CA ALA A 5 -65.69 -53.72 -20.82
C ALA A 5 -64.81 -53.38 -22.02
N ALA A 6 -63.75 -52.61 -21.80
CA ALA A 6 -62.71 -52.40 -22.81
C ALA A 6 -61.93 -53.70 -22.97
N LEU A 7 -61.99 -54.29 -24.18
CA LEU A 7 -61.09 -55.35 -24.60
C LEU A 7 -59.68 -54.74 -24.73
N VAL A 8 -58.84 -54.92 -23.72
CA VAL A 8 -57.39 -54.77 -23.90
C VAL A 8 -56.92 -56.01 -24.65
N SER A 9 -56.67 -55.86 -25.94
CA SER A 9 -56.05 -56.91 -26.74
C SER A 9 -54.68 -57.26 -26.12
N LYS A 10 -54.56 -58.46 -25.55
CA LYS A 10 -53.26 -59.01 -25.14
C LYS A 10 -52.52 -59.44 -26.42
N VAL A 11 -51.82 -58.49 -27.04
CA VAL A 11 -50.85 -58.79 -28.10
C VAL A 11 -49.72 -59.63 -27.46
N PRO A 12 -49.39 -60.83 -27.99
CA PRO A 12 -48.31 -61.63 -27.46
C PRO A 12 -46.97 -60.90 -27.59
N ALA A 13 -46.10 -60.99 -26.58
CA ALA A 13 -44.81 -60.30 -26.58
C ALA A 13 -43.94 -60.61 -27.81
N TRP A 14 -44.10 -61.79 -28.44
CA TRP A 14 -43.37 -62.20 -29.64
C TRP A 14 -43.83 -61.54 -30.95
N SER A 15 -44.97 -60.83 -30.97
CA SER A 15 -45.49 -60.13 -32.16
C SER A 15 -45.31 -58.61 -32.11
N VAL A 16 -44.58 -58.09 -31.13
CA VAL A 16 -44.28 -56.65 -30.99
C VAL A 16 -42.98 -56.34 -31.73
N ASN A 17 -43.03 -55.39 -32.67
CA ASN A 17 -41.90 -54.94 -33.47
C ASN A 17 -41.82 -53.40 -33.38
N CYS A 18 -40.67 -52.88 -32.92
CA CYS A 18 -40.46 -51.46 -32.73
C CYS A 18 -39.98 -50.73 -33.99
N GLY A 19 -39.73 -51.47 -35.08
CA GLY A 19 -39.23 -50.95 -36.34
C GLY A 19 -37.75 -50.56 -36.29
N ASN A 20 -37.13 -50.45 -37.47
CA ASN A 20 -35.76 -49.94 -37.57
C ASN A 20 -35.75 -48.47 -37.12
N PRO A 21 -34.97 -48.09 -36.09
CA PRO A 21 -34.85 -46.70 -35.65
C PRO A 21 -34.46 -45.76 -36.80
N GLY A 22 -33.72 -46.24 -37.81
CA GLY A 22 -33.15 -45.44 -38.88
C GLY A 22 -31.81 -44.78 -38.47
N PRO A 23 -31.13 -44.10 -39.40
CA PRO A 23 -29.81 -43.54 -39.13
C PRO A 23 -29.84 -42.43 -38.07
N ILE A 24 -28.68 -42.20 -37.46
CA ILE A 24 -28.39 -41.04 -36.62
C ILE A 24 -27.34 -40.17 -37.34
N THR A 25 -27.45 -38.84 -37.23
CA THR A 25 -26.49 -37.92 -37.85
C THR A 25 -25.12 -38.08 -37.17
N ASN A 26 -24.04 -38.14 -37.95
CA ASN A 26 -22.67 -38.29 -37.44
C ASN A 26 -22.46 -39.53 -36.54
N GLY A 27 -23.19 -40.61 -36.79
CA GLY A 27 -23.04 -41.86 -36.08
C GLY A 27 -23.64 -43.04 -36.82
N THR A 28 -23.58 -44.21 -36.19
CA THR A 28 -24.11 -45.46 -36.71
C THR A 28 -24.96 -46.17 -35.66
N VAL A 29 -25.93 -46.96 -36.14
CA VAL A 29 -26.79 -47.80 -35.32
C VAL A 29 -26.44 -49.26 -35.62
N SER A 30 -26.19 -50.05 -34.58
CA SER A 30 -25.90 -51.48 -34.69
C SER A 30 -26.99 -52.31 -33.99
N GLY A 31 -27.41 -53.40 -34.62
CA GLY A 31 -28.47 -54.29 -34.15
C GLY A 31 -29.24 -54.91 -35.31
N SER A 32 -29.51 -56.21 -35.24
CA SER A 32 -30.20 -56.96 -36.31
C SER A 32 -31.62 -57.39 -35.93
N GLY A 33 -31.99 -57.28 -34.65
CA GLY A 33 -33.32 -57.59 -34.12
C GLY A 33 -34.11 -56.33 -33.77
N TYR A 34 -35.40 -56.28 -34.14
CA TYR A 34 -36.32 -55.16 -33.85
C TYR A 34 -37.57 -55.60 -33.08
N ARG A 35 -37.55 -56.82 -32.51
CA ARG A 35 -38.66 -57.42 -31.78
C ARG A 35 -38.56 -57.13 -30.29
N TYR A 36 -39.65 -57.38 -29.56
CA TYR A 36 -39.69 -57.23 -28.11
C TYR A 36 -38.47 -57.87 -27.42
N GLY A 37 -37.78 -57.07 -26.60
CA GLY A 37 -36.58 -57.51 -25.87
C GLY A 37 -35.27 -57.33 -26.64
N ASP A 38 -35.31 -57.10 -27.96
CA ASP A 38 -34.11 -56.81 -28.75
C ASP A 38 -33.53 -55.44 -28.39
N TYR A 39 -32.22 -55.30 -28.59
CA TYR A 39 -31.45 -54.08 -28.34
C TYR A 39 -30.85 -53.54 -29.63
N VAL A 40 -30.83 -52.21 -29.73
CA VAL A 40 -30.01 -51.47 -30.68
C VAL A 40 -28.99 -50.63 -29.91
N TYR A 41 -27.78 -50.52 -30.46
CA TYR A 41 -26.68 -49.75 -29.88
C TYR A 41 -26.31 -48.62 -30.81
N PHE A 42 -26.12 -47.44 -30.23
CA PHE A 42 -25.75 -46.22 -30.95
C PHE A 42 -24.27 -45.94 -30.75
N SER A 43 -23.58 -45.55 -31.82
CA SER A 43 -22.18 -45.13 -31.77
C SER A 43 -21.97 -43.90 -32.63
N CYS A 44 -21.08 -43.00 -32.23
CA CYS A 44 -20.80 -41.78 -32.98
C CYS A 44 -19.56 -41.94 -33.87
N ASN A 45 -19.51 -41.18 -34.96
CA ASN A 45 -18.37 -41.12 -35.86
C ASN A 45 -17.17 -40.49 -35.16
N THR A 46 -15.97 -40.65 -35.73
CA THR A 46 -14.74 -40.05 -35.20
C THR A 46 -14.93 -38.56 -34.91
N HIS A 47 -14.45 -38.11 -33.74
CA HIS A 47 -14.57 -36.73 -33.22
C HIS A 47 -15.95 -36.31 -32.70
N TYR A 48 -16.94 -37.21 -32.69
CA TYR A 48 -18.25 -36.96 -32.10
C TYR A 48 -18.42 -37.73 -30.79
N VAL A 49 -19.14 -37.13 -29.85
CA VAL A 49 -19.48 -37.68 -28.53
C VAL A 49 -20.98 -37.94 -28.48
N LEU A 50 -21.35 -39.09 -27.91
CA LEU A 50 -22.74 -39.51 -27.79
C LEU A 50 -23.42 -38.83 -26.60
N VAL A 51 -24.45 -38.03 -26.86
CA VAL A 51 -25.29 -37.38 -25.85
C VAL A 51 -26.67 -38.03 -25.86
N GLY A 52 -26.99 -38.75 -24.78
CA GLY A 52 -28.21 -39.51 -24.61
C GLY A 52 -27.96 -40.95 -24.17
N GLN A 53 -28.96 -41.82 -24.35
CA GLN A 53 -28.84 -43.24 -24.03
C GLN A 53 -28.03 -43.98 -25.12
N PRO A 54 -27.00 -44.78 -24.77
CA PRO A 54 -26.16 -45.47 -25.76
C PRO A 54 -26.85 -46.70 -26.37
N SER A 55 -27.98 -47.12 -25.82
CA SER A 55 -28.77 -48.23 -26.33
C SER A 55 -30.26 -48.02 -26.09
N ALA A 56 -31.08 -48.67 -26.89
CA ALA A 56 -32.52 -48.73 -26.69
C ALA A 56 -33.01 -50.17 -26.81
N ARG A 57 -33.95 -50.56 -25.96
CA ARG A 57 -34.61 -51.86 -25.95
C ARG A 57 -36.03 -51.74 -26.48
N CYS A 58 -36.46 -52.69 -27.31
CA CYS A 58 -37.83 -52.74 -27.78
C CYS A 58 -38.80 -53.19 -26.67
N GLN A 59 -39.78 -52.35 -26.34
CA GLN A 59 -40.72 -52.56 -25.23
C GLN A 59 -42.06 -53.14 -25.70
N ALA A 60 -42.89 -53.61 -24.75
CA ALA A 60 -44.16 -54.31 -25.03
C ALA A 60 -45.21 -53.41 -25.70
N ASN A 61 -45.06 -52.08 -25.62
CA ASN A 61 -45.91 -51.09 -26.27
C ASN A 61 -45.52 -50.83 -27.74
N GLY A 62 -44.51 -51.52 -28.27
CA GLY A 62 -44.03 -51.31 -29.64
C GLY A 62 -43.15 -50.07 -29.82
N GLN A 63 -42.65 -49.48 -28.73
CA GLN A 63 -41.74 -48.34 -28.76
C GLN A 63 -40.35 -48.72 -28.21
N TRP A 64 -39.35 -47.99 -28.66
CA TRP A 64 -38.00 -48.06 -28.11
C TRP A 64 -37.95 -47.42 -26.72
N SER A 65 -37.21 -48.02 -25.80
CA SER A 65 -37.07 -47.53 -24.41
C SER A 65 -36.36 -46.19 -24.30
N ALA A 66 -35.68 -45.75 -25.35
CA ALA A 66 -34.99 -44.47 -25.43
C ALA A 66 -35.15 -43.88 -26.84
N SER A 67 -35.16 -42.55 -26.91
CA SER A 67 -35.07 -41.81 -28.16
C SER A 67 -33.67 -41.90 -28.78
N LYS A 68 -33.56 -41.55 -30.06
CA LYS A 68 -32.25 -41.45 -30.73
C LYS A 68 -31.35 -40.44 -30.02
N PRO A 69 -30.11 -40.82 -29.68
CA PRO A 69 -29.14 -39.88 -29.11
C PRO A 69 -28.62 -38.91 -30.19
N GLN A 70 -28.00 -37.82 -29.74
CA GLN A 70 -27.28 -36.90 -30.61
C GLN A 70 -25.79 -37.22 -30.60
N CYS A 71 -25.17 -37.22 -31.77
CA CYS A 71 -23.71 -37.24 -31.90
C CYS A 71 -23.25 -35.81 -32.11
N LEU A 72 -22.74 -35.21 -31.04
CA LEU A 72 -22.29 -33.81 -31.02
C LEU A 72 -20.78 -33.76 -31.17
N PHE A 73 -20.25 -32.76 -31.88
CA PHE A 73 -18.81 -32.68 -32.12
C PHE A 73 -18.08 -32.46 -30.79
N GLY A 74 -17.14 -33.34 -30.46
CA GLY A 74 -16.43 -33.35 -29.17
C GLY A 74 -14.91 -33.18 -29.28
N ASN A 75 -14.37 -33.10 -30.50
CA ASN A 75 -12.96 -32.72 -30.72
C ASN A 75 -12.85 -31.23 -31.06
N THR A 76 -13.43 -30.39 -30.22
CA THR A 76 -13.53 -28.95 -30.45
C THR A 76 -12.17 -28.23 -30.47
N CYS A 77 -11.11 -28.87 -29.97
CA CYS A 77 -9.74 -28.34 -30.02
C CYS A 77 -8.98 -28.63 -31.32
N HIS A 78 -9.55 -29.38 -32.27
CA HIS A 78 -8.86 -29.76 -33.50
C HIS A 78 -8.31 -28.58 -34.32
N SER A 79 -9.01 -27.45 -34.31
CA SER A 79 -8.63 -26.24 -35.04
C SER A 79 -7.66 -25.32 -34.29
N ASN A 80 -7.18 -25.70 -33.10
CA ASN A 80 -6.39 -24.87 -32.20
C ASN A 80 -7.00 -23.46 -31.98
N PRO A 81 -8.23 -23.38 -31.43
CA PRO A 81 -8.95 -22.12 -31.35
C PRO A 81 -8.36 -21.12 -30.34
N CYS A 82 -7.72 -21.60 -29.27
CA CYS A 82 -7.16 -20.77 -28.21
C CYS A 82 -5.89 -20.02 -28.65
N GLN A 83 -5.74 -18.76 -28.23
CA GLN A 83 -4.63 -17.87 -28.59
C GLN A 83 -3.60 -17.76 -27.45
N ASN A 84 -2.47 -17.12 -27.74
CA ASN A 84 -1.47 -16.71 -26.73
C ASN A 84 -0.95 -17.83 -25.81
N GLY A 85 -0.81 -19.04 -26.37
CA GLY A 85 -0.29 -20.20 -25.64
C GLY A 85 -1.29 -20.81 -24.65
N ALA A 86 -2.57 -20.42 -24.69
CA ALA A 86 -3.62 -21.00 -23.86
C ALA A 86 -3.85 -22.49 -24.17
N THR A 87 -4.21 -23.25 -23.14
CA THR A 87 -4.49 -24.69 -23.27
C THR A 87 -5.95 -24.90 -23.68
N CYS A 88 -6.18 -25.59 -24.80
CA CYS A 88 -7.53 -25.92 -25.24
C CYS A 88 -8.04 -27.19 -24.56
N ILE A 89 -9.24 -27.10 -24.00
CA ILE A 89 -9.96 -28.20 -23.37
C ILE A 89 -11.15 -28.57 -24.27
N ASN A 90 -11.19 -29.83 -24.70
CA ASN A 90 -12.28 -30.34 -25.52
C ASN A 90 -13.60 -30.31 -24.73
N GLY A 91 -14.64 -29.80 -25.36
CA GLY A 91 -16.00 -29.80 -24.86
C GLY A 91 -16.97 -30.32 -25.92
N VAL A 92 -18.26 -30.38 -25.56
CA VAL A 92 -19.33 -30.82 -26.46
C VAL A 92 -19.88 -29.59 -27.17
N GLU A 93 -19.77 -29.57 -28.50
CA GLU A 93 -20.10 -28.44 -29.41
C GLU A 93 -19.28 -27.16 -29.22
N GLN A 94 -18.74 -26.91 -28.03
CA GLN A 94 -17.86 -25.80 -27.71
C GLN A 94 -16.54 -26.28 -27.09
N HIS A 95 -15.53 -25.42 -27.13
CA HIS A 95 -14.25 -25.64 -26.44
C HIS A 95 -14.16 -24.68 -25.26
N GLU A 96 -13.25 -24.97 -24.33
CA GLU A 96 -12.89 -24.05 -23.26
C GLU A 96 -11.39 -23.77 -23.36
N CYS A 97 -11.01 -22.49 -23.32
CA CYS A 97 -9.61 -22.09 -23.32
C CYS A 97 -9.16 -21.76 -21.89
N ALA A 98 -8.23 -22.54 -21.37
CA ALA A 98 -7.54 -22.22 -20.13
C ALA A 98 -6.44 -21.19 -20.43
N CYS A 99 -6.73 -19.92 -20.13
CA CYS A 99 -5.83 -18.81 -20.41
C CYS A 99 -4.57 -18.83 -19.55
N MET A 100 -3.46 -18.44 -20.15
CA MET A 100 -2.23 -18.13 -19.43
C MET A 100 -2.41 -16.87 -18.59
N GLU A 101 -1.58 -16.69 -17.56
CA GLU A 101 -1.58 -15.49 -16.74
C GLU A 101 -1.42 -14.22 -17.61
N GLY A 102 -2.20 -13.18 -17.32
CA GLY A 102 -2.24 -11.95 -18.11
C GLY A 102 -3.18 -11.97 -19.32
N TRP A 103 -3.91 -13.06 -19.57
CA TRP A 103 -4.87 -13.17 -20.68
C TRP A 103 -6.29 -13.51 -20.24
N SER A 104 -7.26 -13.02 -21.00
CA SER A 104 -8.68 -13.34 -20.85
C SER A 104 -9.42 -13.32 -22.20
N GLY A 105 -10.72 -13.60 -22.17
CA GLY A 105 -11.56 -13.74 -23.36
C GLY A 105 -11.86 -15.21 -23.67
N GLU A 106 -12.83 -15.44 -24.54
CA GLU A 106 -13.27 -16.80 -24.91
C GLU A 106 -12.11 -17.60 -25.54
N ARG A 107 -11.23 -16.91 -26.28
CA ARG A 107 -10.07 -17.50 -26.95
C ARG A 107 -8.76 -17.02 -26.33
N CYS A 108 -8.80 -16.40 -25.15
CA CYS A 108 -7.63 -15.80 -24.49
C CYS A 108 -6.93 -14.72 -25.32
N GLU A 109 -7.69 -13.96 -26.11
CA GLU A 109 -7.22 -12.92 -27.02
C GLU A 109 -6.99 -11.55 -26.35
N THR A 110 -7.56 -11.34 -25.15
CA THR A 110 -7.53 -10.05 -24.46
C THR A 110 -6.41 -10.01 -23.45
N ASP A 111 -5.45 -9.10 -23.66
CA ASP A 111 -4.41 -8.78 -22.67
C ASP A 111 -5.02 -7.99 -21.50
N ILE A 112 -4.85 -8.54 -20.30
CA ILE A 112 -5.32 -7.98 -19.03
C ILE A 112 -4.19 -7.68 -18.06
N SER A 113 -2.94 -7.75 -18.52
CA SER A 113 -1.79 -7.41 -17.70
C SER A 113 -1.51 -5.90 -17.75
N PRO A 114 -1.24 -5.25 -16.61
CA PRO A 114 -0.75 -3.89 -16.60
C PRO A 114 0.76 -3.83 -16.96
N PRO A 115 1.31 -2.64 -17.28
CA PRO A 115 2.76 -2.47 -17.41
C PRO A 115 3.49 -2.91 -16.14
N LEU A 116 4.69 -3.46 -16.25
CA LEU A 116 5.52 -3.79 -15.10
C LEU A 116 6.31 -2.56 -14.65
N VAL A 117 6.50 -2.41 -13.33
CA VAL A 117 7.42 -1.43 -12.75
C VAL A 117 8.76 -2.11 -12.53
N ASP A 118 9.74 -1.87 -13.40
CA ASP A 118 11.06 -2.52 -13.31
C ASP A 118 11.94 -1.85 -12.25
N PHE A 119 11.87 -0.51 -12.18
CA PHE A 119 12.60 0.28 -11.21
C PHE A 119 11.71 1.41 -10.70
N CYS A 120 11.64 1.51 -9.38
CA CYS A 120 11.04 2.63 -8.67
C CYS A 120 12.09 3.21 -7.72
N PRO A 121 12.37 4.53 -7.75
CA PRO A 121 13.32 5.16 -6.85
C PRO A 121 12.95 4.90 -5.38
N PRO A 122 13.93 4.71 -4.50
CA PRO A 122 13.66 4.64 -3.07
C PRO A 122 13.30 6.03 -2.53
N ASP A 123 12.69 6.04 -1.35
CA ASP A 123 12.52 7.26 -0.58
C ASP A 123 13.87 7.95 -0.31
N GLN A 124 13.88 9.28 -0.36
CA GLN A 124 15.06 10.09 -0.09
C GLN A 124 14.84 10.96 1.14
N ASN A 125 15.81 10.93 2.06
CA ASN A 125 15.82 11.78 3.25
C ASN A 125 16.95 12.79 3.12
N ILE A 126 16.59 14.07 2.96
CA ILE A 126 17.52 15.14 2.65
C ILE A 126 17.56 16.12 3.81
N THR A 127 18.76 16.35 4.34
CA THR A 127 18.99 17.39 5.35
C THR A 127 19.59 18.63 4.70
N THR A 128 18.96 19.78 4.87
CA THR A 128 19.43 21.05 4.30
C THR A 128 19.59 22.12 5.38
N VAL A 129 20.46 23.09 5.11
CA VAL A 129 20.64 24.30 5.94
C VAL A 129 19.67 25.41 5.56
N ASP A 130 19.13 25.36 4.35
CA ASP A 130 18.16 26.31 3.82
C ASP A 130 16.73 25.81 4.02
N ASN A 131 15.74 26.67 3.81
CA ASN A 131 14.33 26.29 3.91
C ASN A 131 13.83 25.48 2.68
N ARG A 132 14.68 25.32 1.66
CA ARG A 132 14.43 24.58 0.43
C ARG A 132 15.70 23.87 -0.03
N GLU A 133 15.55 22.77 -0.75
CA GLU A 133 16.65 22.02 -1.33
C GLU A 133 16.30 21.52 -2.72
N THR A 134 17.27 21.56 -3.65
CA THR A 134 17.09 21.00 -4.99
C THR A 134 17.47 19.52 -4.97
N VAL A 135 16.49 18.66 -5.24
CA VAL A 135 16.66 17.20 -5.17
C VAL A 135 16.43 16.61 -6.55
N SER A 136 17.36 15.77 -6.98
CA SER A 136 17.24 15.00 -8.21
C SER A 136 17.00 13.52 -7.92
N TRP A 137 16.28 12.83 -8.79
CA TRP A 137 16.03 11.39 -8.70
C TRP A 137 16.23 10.71 -10.05
N GLN A 138 16.37 9.39 -10.03
CA GLN A 138 16.36 8.59 -11.25
C GLN A 138 14.93 8.41 -11.73
N LEU A 139 14.67 8.54 -13.04
CA LEU A 139 13.33 8.30 -13.57
C LEU A 139 12.95 6.81 -13.40
N PRO A 140 11.72 6.48 -12.99
CA PRO A 140 11.25 5.10 -12.95
C PRO A 140 11.29 4.46 -14.34
N THR A 141 11.55 3.17 -14.39
CA THR A 141 11.48 2.39 -15.64
C THR A 141 10.32 1.43 -15.60
N PHE A 142 9.64 1.32 -16.73
CA PHE A 142 8.51 0.43 -16.92
C PHE A 142 8.78 -0.45 -18.13
N SER A 143 8.26 -1.66 -18.09
CA SER A 143 8.29 -2.59 -19.20
C SER A 143 6.92 -3.19 -19.43
N ASP A 144 6.78 -3.89 -20.55
CA ASP A 144 5.63 -4.71 -20.81
C ASP A 144 6.11 -6.05 -21.36
N PHE A 145 5.48 -7.14 -20.94
CA PHE A 145 5.88 -8.50 -21.33
C PHE A 145 5.73 -8.76 -22.84
N ARG A 146 4.87 -8.02 -23.55
CA ARG A 146 4.74 -8.05 -25.02
C ARG A 146 5.47 -6.89 -25.68
N ASN A 147 6.15 -6.06 -24.90
CA ASN A 147 6.78 -4.82 -25.34
C ASN A 147 5.75 -3.86 -25.96
N ASP A 148 4.51 -3.87 -25.45
CA ASP A 148 3.45 -2.94 -25.86
C ASP A 148 3.81 -1.49 -25.49
N THR A 149 3.26 -0.53 -26.25
CA THR A 149 3.47 0.90 -25.97
C THR A 149 2.64 1.37 -24.77
N PHE A 150 3.21 2.28 -23.99
CA PHE A 150 2.54 2.92 -22.85
C PHE A 150 2.92 4.40 -22.73
N HIS A 151 2.06 5.17 -22.08
CA HIS A 151 2.32 6.57 -21.75
C HIS A 151 2.62 6.70 -20.27
N VAL A 152 3.75 7.36 -19.95
CA VAL A 152 4.13 7.66 -18.56
C VAL A 152 3.74 9.09 -18.24
N THR A 153 2.99 9.28 -17.17
CA THR A 153 2.63 10.59 -16.62
C THR A 153 3.15 10.72 -15.19
N SER A 154 3.32 11.94 -14.71
CA SER A 154 3.73 12.22 -13.33
C SER A 154 2.91 13.33 -12.72
N ASN A 155 2.80 13.34 -11.39
CA ASN A 155 2.28 14.48 -10.64
C ASN A 155 3.22 15.69 -10.64
N TYR A 156 4.45 15.54 -11.13
CA TYR A 156 5.37 16.64 -11.44
C TYR A 156 5.56 16.74 -12.97
N PRO A 157 5.22 17.87 -13.60
CA PRO A 157 5.19 17.98 -15.07
C PRO A 157 6.59 17.93 -15.72
N ASN A 158 6.60 17.63 -17.03
CA ASN A 158 7.74 17.77 -17.97
C ASN A 158 8.91 16.77 -17.88
N ASN A 159 8.72 15.55 -17.36
CA ASN A 159 9.81 14.56 -17.20
C ASN A 159 11.04 15.12 -16.44
N ILE A 160 10.83 16.16 -15.65
CA ILE A 160 11.90 16.75 -14.85
C ILE A 160 12.10 15.79 -13.68
N ASN A 161 13.33 15.34 -13.52
CA ASN A 161 13.75 14.47 -12.44
C ASN A 161 14.52 15.25 -11.37
N THR A 162 14.23 16.55 -11.25
CA THR A 162 14.93 17.53 -10.41
C THR A 162 13.97 18.66 -10.04
N GLU A 163 13.77 18.91 -8.75
CA GLU A 163 12.85 19.95 -8.28
C GLU A 163 13.34 20.54 -6.95
N THR A 164 12.92 21.76 -6.64
CA THR A 164 13.29 22.46 -5.40
C THR A 164 12.19 22.36 -4.35
N PHE A 165 12.39 21.48 -3.38
CA PHE A 165 11.41 21.14 -2.34
C PHE A 165 11.61 21.99 -1.08
N PRO A 166 10.54 22.59 -0.52
CA PRO A 166 10.59 23.13 0.84
C PRO A 166 10.63 22.00 1.87
N TRP A 167 10.91 22.33 3.13
CA TRP A 167 10.79 21.36 4.21
C TRP A 167 9.41 20.68 4.26
N GLY A 168 9.43 19.37 4.47
CA GLY A 168 8.25 18.53 4.50
C GLY A 168 8.46 17.24 3.74
N GLN A 169 7.40 16.44 3.67
CA GLN A 169 7.34 15.24 2.87
C GLN A 169 6.57 15.53 1.59
N HIS A 170 7.17 15.14 0.46
CA HIS A 170 6.61 15.29 -0.87
C HIS A 170 6.53 13.93 -1.53
N THR A 171 5.34 13.55 -2.00
CA THR A 171 5.12 12.28 -2.68
C THR A 171 5.27 12.47 -4.18
N ILE A 172 6.19 11.73 -4.77
CA ILE A 172 6.41 11.70 -6.22
C ILE A 172 5.74 10.45 -6.77
N GLN A 173 4.93 10.60 -7.81
CA GLN A 173 4.20 9.52 -8.43
C GLN A 173 4.39 9.56 -9.94
N TYR A 174 4.73 8.40 -10.51
CA TYR A 174 4.75 8.15 -11.95
C TYR A 174 3.77 7.04 -12.28
N THR A 175 2.98 7.21 -13.33
CA THR A 175 1.98 6.22 -13.76
C THR A 175 2.16 5.88 -15.24
N ALA A 176 2.45 4.61 -15.52
CA ALA A 176 2.46 4.07 -16.88
C ALA A 176 1.05 3.56 -17.22
N THR A 177 0.52 3.99 -18.36
CA THR A 177 -0.84 3.63 -18.82
C THR A 177 -0.79 3.07 -20.23
N LYS A 178 -1.36 1.88 -20.44
CA LYS A 178 -1.55 1.27 -21.76
C LYS A 178 -2.64 2.02 -22.54
N PRO A 179 -2.39 2.50 -23.77
CA PRO A 179 -3.39 3.17 -24.58
C PRO A 179 -4.48 2.20 -25.08
N SER A 180 -4.15 0.92 -25.22
CA SER A 180 -5.03 -0.11 -25.78
C SER A 180 -6.22 -0.45 -24.89
N ASN A 181 -6.00 -0.55 -23.58
CA ASN A 181 -7.01 -1.02 -22.62
C ASN A 181 -7.07 -0.17 -21.33
N GLY A 182 -6.24 0.88 -21.21
CA GLY A 182 -6.22 1.76 -20.05
C GLY A 182 -5.62 1.16 -18.79
N LEU A 183 -5.05 -0.06 -18.85
CA LEU A 183 -4.40 -0.67 -17.71
C LEU A 183 -3.18 0.13 -17.29
N ARG A 184 -2.97 0.23 -15.97
CA ARG A 184 -2.00 1.15 -15.39
C ARG A 184 -1.22 0.54 -14.24
N SER A 185 0.02 1.00 -14.11
CA SER A 185 0.89 0.73 -12.96
C SER A 185 1.51 2.03 -12.49
N SER A 186 1.69 2.15 -11.17
CA SER A 186 2.21 3.36 -10.55
C SER A 186 3.43 3.05 -9.69
N CYS A 187 4.46 3.89 -9.81
CA CYS A 187 5.60 3.97 -8.92
C CYS A 187 5.44 5.21 -8.04
N GLU A 188 5.55 5.04 -6.72
CA GLU A 188 5.41 6.10 -5.73
C GLU A 188 6.59 6.05 -4.76
N PHE A 189 7.20 7.21 -4.50
CA PHE A 189 8.27 7.37 -3.52
C PHE A 189 8.24 8.76 -2.89
N ALA A 190 8.84 8.90 -1.71
CA ALA A 190 8.82 10.14 -0.95
C ALA A 190 10.18 10.85 -0.97
N ILE A 191 10.15 12.17 -1.23
CA ILE A 191 11.27 13.07 -0.96
C ILE A 191 10.94 13.81 0.35
N ARG A 192 11.76 13.55 1.36
CA ARG A 192 11.60 14.11 2.70
C ARG A 192 12.72 15.09 2.97
N VAL A 193 12.39 16.38 3.01
CA VAL A 193 13.36 17.45 3.25
C VAL A 193 13.19 17.97 4.67
N TYR A 194 14.26 17.90 5.46
CA TYR A 194 14.27 18.31 6.86
C TYR A 194 15.43 19.27 7.14
N PRO A 195 15.30 20.16 8.14
CA PRO A 195 16.44 20.91 8.64
C PRO A 195 17.47 19.96 9.26
N ARG A 196 18.74 20.40 9.31
CA ARG A 196 19.77 19.65 10.05
C ARG A 196 19.39 19.53 11.54
N PRO A 197 19.47 18.34 12.13
CA PRO A 197 19.20 18.18 13.55
C PRO A 197 20.25 18.92 14.37
N CYS A 198 19.83 19.48 15.51
CA CYS A 198 20.74 20.09 16.46
C CYS A 198 21.50 19.01 17.24
N PRO A 199 22.81 19.14 17.46
CA PRO A 199 23.51 18.27 18.40
C PRO A 199 22.95 18.46 19.81
N ALA A 200 23.17 17.48 20.68
CA ALA A 200 22.86 17.64 22.10
C ALA A 200 23.66 18.82 22.67
N LEU A 201 23.02 19.65 23.49
CA LEU A 201 23.66 20.74 24.22
C LEU A 201 23.81 20.29 25.67
N ASP A 202 25.03 20.26 26.17
CA ASP A 202 25.32 19.76 27.51
C ASP A 202 24.89 20.78 28.57
N PRO A 203 24.18 20.36 29.63
CA PRO A 203 23.84 21.25 30.73
C PRO A 203 25.10 21.65 31.52
N PRO A 204 25.16 22.87 32.06
CA PRO A 204 26.30 23.33 32.84
C PRO A 204 26.42 22.57 34.17
N ALA A 205 27.65 22.36 34.65
CA ALA A 205 27.90 21.85 36.00
C ALA A 205 27.24 22.76 37.04
N HIS A 206 26.67 22.15 38.09
CA HIS A 206 25.86 22.80 39.12
C HIS A 206 24.71 23.65 38.56
N GLY A 207 24.16 23.23 37.42
CA GLY A 207 23.07 23.92 36.75
C GLY A 207 22.18 22.99 35.96
N ALA A 208 21.28 23.60 35.20
CA ALA A 208 20.27 22.93 34.40
C ALA A 208 20.12 23.64 33.06
N LEU A 209 19.69 22.90 32.04
CA LEU A 209 19.32 23.42 30.75
C LEU A 209 17.83 23.17 30.55
N ALA A 210 17.06 24.23 30.29
CA ALA A 210 15.67 24.12 29.89
C ALA A 210 15.54 24.42 28.41
N CYS A 211 14.90 23.54 27.65
CA CYS A 211 14.71 23.68 26.21
C CYS A 211 13.23 23.54 25.83
N ASN A 212 12.80 24.21 24.77
CA ASN A 212 11.51 23.89 24.14
C ASN A 212 11.61 22.58 23.34
N GLY A 213 10.45 21.95 23.08
CA GLY A 213 10.33 20.85 22.13
C GLY A 213 10.78 21.22 20.72
N TRP A 214 11.10 20.21 19.90
CA TRP A 214 11.56 20.41 18.53
C TRP A 214 10.50 21.12 17.68
N ILE A 215 10.81 22.31 17.19
CA ILE A 215 9.93 23.01 16.25
C ILE A 215 10.37 22.70 14.84
N THR A 216 9.58 21.91 14.12
CA THR A 216 9.67 21.81 12.65
C THR A 216 9.41 23.20 12.06
N ARG A 217 10.48 23.99 11.86
CA ARG A 217 10.64 25.26 11.12
C ARG A 217 11.39 26.38 11.86
N LEU A 218 11.49 26.34 13.19
CA LEU A 218 12.09 27.42 13.99
C LEU A 218 13.36 27.00 14.74
N GLY A 219 13.59 25.70 14.91
CA GLY A 219 14.75 25.18 15.64
C GLY A 219 14.46 24.90 17.11
N ARG A 220 15.53 24.72 17.90
CA ARG A 220 15.50 24.47 19.33
C ARG A 220 16.12 25.65 20.08
N MET A 221 15.50 26.04 21.17
CA MET A 221 15.90 27.14 22.04
C MET A 221 16.09 26.60 23.44
N CYS A 222 17.15 27.04 24.10
CA CYS A 222 17.41 26.65 25.48
C CYS A 222 17.87 27.84 26.33
N LYS A 223 17.67 27.77 27.63
CA LYS A 223 18.24 28.68 28.64
C LYS A 223 18.93 27.86 29.73
N THR A 224 20.07 28.34 30.20
CA THR A 224 20.78 27.77 31.34
C THR A 224 20.27 28.37 32.64
N PHE A 225 20.18 27.55 33.69
CA PHE A 225 19.83 27.96 35.05
C PHE A 225 20.88 27.45 36.02
N CYS A 226 21.28 28.24 36.99
CA CYS A 226 22.23 27.80 38.01
C CYS A 226 21.51 27.35 39.29
N GLN A 227 22.08 26.35 39.96
CA GLN A 227 21.61 25.94 41.27
C GLN A 227 21.89 27.04 42.29
N GLN A 228 20.95 27.28 43.20
CA GLN A 228 21.12 28.26 44.27
C GLN A 228 22.44 28.03 45.04
N GLY A 229 23.24 29.08 45.16
CA GLY A 229 24.61 29.01 45.71
C GLY A 229 25.71 29.13 44.65
N TRP A 230 25.37 28.89 43.38
CA TRP A 230 26.25 29.07 42.22
C TRP A 230 25.79 30.27 41.39
N THR A 231 26.69 30.90 40.64
CA THR A 231 26.41 32.05 39.77
C THR A 231 27.21 31.95 38.47
N LEU A 232 27.00 32.84 37.51
CA LEU A 232 27.88 32.91 36.33
C LEU A 232 29.28 33.46 36.72
N PRO A 233 30.34 33.12 35.97
CA PRO A 233 31.66 33.70 36.19
C PRO A 233 31.60 35.24 36.17
N ARG A 234 32.44 35.91 36.98
CA ARG A 234 32.50 37.38 37.03
C ARG A 234 32.71 37.99 35.64
N GLY A 235 31.95 39.03 35.31
CA GLY A 235 31.96 39.71 34.00
C GLY A 235 31.07 39.04 32.94
N LEU A 236 30.32 37.99 33.29
CA LEU A 236 29.32 37.34 32.45
C LEU A 236 27.91 37.41 33.05
N GLU A 237 27.70 38.23 34.08
CA GLU A 237 26.41 38.37 34.76
C GLU A 237 25.30 38.82 33.79
N ASP A 238 25.62 39.71 32.85
CA ASP A 238 24.70 40.16 31.78
C ASP A 238 24.28 39.03 30.81
N LYS A 239 24.94 37.87 30.86
CA LYS A 239 24.60 36.70 30.04
C LYS A 239 23.64 35.73 30.73
N LEU A 240 23.16 36.04 31.93
CA LEU A 240 22.20 35.20 32.64
C LEU A 240 20.88 35.02 31.86
N ASP A 241 20.53 36.00 31.04
CA ASP A 241 19.34 35.96 30.17
C ASP A 241 19.62 35.48 28.74
N GLN A 242 20.80 34.91 28.49
CA GLN A 242 21.19 34.40 27.19
C GLN A 242 20.37 33.16 26.81
N LEU A 243 19.71 33.24 25.65
CA LEU A 243 19.11 32.09 24.98
C LEU A 243 20.12 31.45 24.01
N TYR A 244 20.20 30.12 24.05
CA TYR A 244 20.90 29.29 23.08
C TYR A 244 19.93 28.92 21.99
N VAL A 245 20.26 29.18 20.73
CA VAL A 245 19.37 28.92 19.59
C VAL A 245 20.08 28.02 18.59
N CYS A 246 19.42 26.95 18.18
CA CYS A 246 19.83 26.11 17.08
C CYS A 246 18.72 26.02 16.05
N GLY A 247 18.89 26.74 14.93
CA GLY A 247 17.94 26.82 13.83
C GLY A 247 18.25 25.84 12.69
N ALA A 248 17.88 26.24 11.47
CA ALA A 248 18.04 25.46 10.23
C ALA A 248 19.47 24.95 9.97
N HIS A 249 20.49 25.69 10.43
CA HIS A 249 21.90 25.35 10.26
C HIS A 249 22.36 24.15 11.12
N GLY A 250 21.56 23.73 12.11
CA GLY A 250 21.90 22.60 12.98
C GLY A 250 23.08 22.86 13.92
N ALA A 251 23.39 24.12 14.22
CA ALA A 251 24.45 24.52 15.15
C ALA A 251 23.92 25.49 16.20
N TRP A 252 24.38 25.32 17.44
CA TRP A 252 24.01 26.20 18.56
C TRP A 252 24.72 27.54 18.49
N LEU A 253 23.97 28.60 18.78
CA LEU A 253 24.48 29.94 19.00
C LEU A 253 23.98 30.43 20.36
N PRO A 254 24.87 30.63 21.36
CA PRO A 254 26.29 30.23 21.37
C PRO A 254 26.50 28.71 21.28
N ALA A 255 27.72 28.28 20.92
CA ALA A 255 28.04 26.88 20.65
C ALA A 255 28.08 25.97 21.88
N ALA A 256 28.25 26.53 23.09
CA ALA A 256 28.36 25.78 24.34
C ALA A 256 27.80 26.59 25.51
N THR A 257 27.29 25.90 26.52
CA THR A 257 26.76 26.48 27.75
C THR A 257 27.86 27.11 28.60
N ILE A 258 27.52 28.14 29.36
CA ILE A 258 28.43 28.76 30.32
C ILE A 258 28.30 28.00 31.64
N PRO A 259 29.40 27.49 32.22
CA PRO A 259 29.36 26.74 33.49
C PRO A 259 29.00 27.67 34.65
N CYS A 260 28.23 27.15 35.60
CA CYS A 260 28.00 27.83 36.87
C CYS A 260 29.30 27.77 37.70
N SER A 261 29.67 28.90 38.30
CA SER A 261 30.87 29.13 39.10
C SER A 261 30.52 29.47 40.53
N ASP A 262 31.47 29.24 41.43
CA ASP A 262 31.28 29.47 42.85
C ASP A 262 31.09 30.97 43.16
N ARG A 263 30.18 31.26 44.08
CA ARG A 263 29.74 32.62 44.39
C ARG A 263 30.84 33.33 45.17
N SER A 264 31.35 34.45 44.64
CA SER A 264 32.23 35.31 45.43
C SER A 264 31.42 36.10 46.47
N SER A 265 31.13 35.45 47.59
CA SER A 265 30.86 35.95 48.96
C SER A 265 30.09 37.25 49.28
N GLU A 266 29.55 38.06 48.35
CA GLU A 266 29.09 39.42 48.73
C GLU A 266 27.80 39.96 48.10
N VAL A 267 26.82 39.12 47.77
CA VAL A 267 25.46 39.65 47.48
C VAL A 267 24.41 38.74 48.10
N ASP A 268 23.59 39.27 49.01
CA ASP A 268 22.37 38.63 49.49
C ASP A 268 21.40 38.44 48.32
N GLU A 269 21.05 37.19 47.97
CA GLU A 269 19.97 36.95 47.01
C GLU A 269 18.65 36.62 47.69
N VAL A 270 17.66 37.37 47.23
CA VAL A 270 16.24 37.10 47.34
C VAL A 270 15.95 35.73 46.73
N THR A 271 15.36 34.84 47.53
CA THR A 271 14.73 33.60 47.05
C THR A 271 13.81 33.90 45.85
N GLY A 272 14.13 33.36 44.66
CA GLY A 272 13.32 33.54 43.45
C GLY A 272 13.89 34.49 42.40
N SER A 273 15.19 34.77 42.39
CA SER A 273 15.86 35.46 41.29
C SER A 273 15.74 34.68 39.96
N THR A 274 15.50 35.40 38.86
CA THR A 274 15.40 34.85 37.50
C THR A 274 16.73 34.21 37.10
N GLY A 275 16.69 32.98 36.57
CA GLY A 275 17.90 32.24 36.17
C GLY A 275 18.44 31.27 37.23
N PHE A 276 17.78 31.17 38.40
CA PHE A 276 18.20 30.29 39.49
C PHE A 276 17.08 29.34 39.95
N PHE A 277 17.46 28.15 40.44
CA PHE A 277 16.50 27.20 41.03
C PHE A 277 16.95 26.73 42.43
N PRO A 278 15.99 26.46 43.33
CA PRO A 278 16.29 25.97 44.68
C PRO A 278 16.55 24.46 44.68
N GLY A 279 17.36 24.01 45.65
CA GLY A 279 17.56 22.58 45.91
C GLY A 279 18.25 21.82 44.78
N ASN A 280 17.92 20.54 44.64
CA ASN A 280 18.50 19.67 43.60
C ASN A 280 17.68 19.77 42.31
N CYS A 281 18.37 19.89 41.17
CA CYS A 281 17.77 19.95 39.84
C CYS A 281 16.84 18.77 39.52
N THR A 282 17.06 17.59 40.11
CA THR A 282 16.20 16.42 39.88
C THR A 282 14.89 16.45 40.68
N SER A 283 14.71 17.42 41.58
CA SER A 283 13.48 17.54 42.36
C SER A 283 12.34 18.12 41.52
N ILE A 284 11.11 17.68 41.80
CA ILE A 284 9.92 18.15 41.07
C ILE A 284 9.73 19.67 41.21
N ASP A 285 10.05 20.22 42.37
CA ASP A 285 9.93 21.65 42.65
C ASP A 285 10.96 22.47 41.85
N ALA A 286 12.20 22.00 41.77
CA ALA A 286 13.23 22.63 40.93
C ALA A 286 12.86 22.59 39.45
N ILE A 287 12.45 21.43 38.93
CA ILE A 287 12.03 21.27 37.53
C ILE A 287 10.85 22.20 37.21
N ASN A 288 9.84 22.24 38.09
CA ASN A 288 8.69 23.11 37.89
C ASN A 288 9.05 24.59 37.94
N SER A 289 9.97 24.99 38.83
CA SER A 289 10.52 26.34 38.89
C SER A 289 11.22 26.71 37.58
N ILE A 290 12.16 25.86 37.13
CA ILE A 290 12.92 26.03 35.88
C ILE A 290 11.98 26.19 34.68
N LYS A 291 11.01 25.27 34.52
CA LYS A 291 10.03 25.32 33.42
C LYS A 291 9.21 26.61 33.43
N THR A 292 8.82 27.08 34.61
CA THR A 292 8.03 28.31 34.76
C THR A 292 8.84 29.53 34.33
N GLN A 293 10.08 29.62 34.82
CA GLN A 293 10.97 30.71 34.49
C GLN A 293 11.31 30.71 33.00
N TYR A 294 11.69 29.56 32.43
CA TYR A 294 11.99 29.43 31.00
C TYR A 294 10.85 29.93 30.10
N LEU A 295 9.61 29.56 30.40
CA LEU A 295 8.46 30.01 29.61
C LEU A 295 8.20 31.51 29.76
N ALA A 296 8.44 32.09 30.94
CA ALA A 296 8.34 33.54 31.14
C ALA A 296 9.38 34.27 30.28
N GLU A 297 10.62 33.78 30.28
CA GLU A 297 11.71 34.32 29.47
C GLU A 297 11.43 34.23 27.97
N LEU A 298 11.01 33.05 27.50
CA LEU A 298 10.70 32.85 26.10
C LEU A 298 9.61 33.81 25.62
N ARG A 299 8.57 34.05 26.44
CA ARG A 299 7.47 34.99 26.17
C ARG A 299 7.89 36.46 26.22
N ASN A 300 8.93 36.80 26.97
CA ASN A 300 9.44 38.17 27.08
C ASN A 300 10.60 38.46 26.11
N SER A 301 11.14 37.43 25.46
CA SER A 301 12.24 37.55 24.51
C SER A 301 11.78 37.98 23.10
N SER A 302 12.75 38.18 22.20
CA SER A 302 12.51 38.35 20.76
C SER A 302 11.81 37.15 20.09
N PHE A 303 11.69 36.03 20.80
CA PHE A 303 11.05 34.80 20.32
C PHE A 303 9.62 34.61 20.87
N SER A 304 9.03 35.64 21.48
CA SER A 304 7.66 35.61 22.01
C SER A 304 6.61 35.18 20.98
N THR A 305 6.84 35.46 19.70
CA THR A 305 5.98 35.06 18.57
C THR A 305 5.84 33.55 18.41
N ILE A 306 6.78 32.77 18.94
CA ILE A 306 6.67 31.30 18.99
C ILE A 306 5.50 30.90 19.88
N CYS A 307 5.36 31.52 21.05
CA CYS A 307 4.28 31.21 21.97
C CYS A 307 2.92 31.71 21.48
N THR A 308 2.88 32.71 20.61
CA THR A 308 1.63 33.18 20.00
C THR A 308 1.23 32.38 18.77
N SER A 309 2.21 31.94 17.95
CA SER A 309 1.96 31.19 16.71
C SER A 309 1.87 29.68 16.92
N TYR A 310 2.52 29.16 17.98
CA TYR A 310 2.60 27.74 18.31
C TYR A 310 2.36 27.53 19.82
N HIS A 311 1.13 27.77 20.25
CA HIS A 311 0.74 27.78 21.66
C HIS A 311 1.16 26.51 22.41
N ASP A 312 1.00 25.33 21.79
CA ASP A 312 1.33 24.05 22.41
C ASP A 312 2.81 23.94 22.80
N LEU A 313 3.71 24.55 22.03
CA LEU A 313 5.16 24.52 22.29
C LEU A 313 5.58 25.36 23.51
N CYS A 314 4.70 26.21 24.03
CA CYS A 314 4.92 27.00 25.24
C CYS A 314 4.08 26.52 26.44
N LEU A 315 3.71 25.23 26.45
CA LEU A 315 3.16 24.53 27.60
C LEU A 315 4.29 23.94 28.45
N LYS A 316 4.13 23.89 29.78
CA LYS A 316 5.13 23.32 30.70
C LYS A 316 5.52 21.88 30.36
N ASP A 317 4.57 21.10 29.86
CA ASP A 317 4.80 19.69 29.50
C ASP A 317 5.73 19.54 28.31
N ASN A 318 5.82 20.55 27.44
CA ASN A 318 6.68 20.59 26.26
C ASN A 318 8.03 21.29 26.50
N VAL A 319 8.34 21.60 27.77
CA VAL A 319 9.66 22.06 28.18
C VAL A 319 10.44 20.86 28.72
N GLU A 320 11.59 20.59 28.10
CA GLU A 320 12.55 19.59 28.54
C GLU A 320 13.56 20.24 29.49
N VAL A 321 13.87 19.58 30.60
CA VAL A 321 14.89 20.03 31.56
C VAL A 321 15.93 18.94 31.70
N THR A 322 17.19 19.26 31.41
CA THR A 322 18.35 18.40 31.63
C THR A 322 19.23 18.99 32.72
N CYS A 323 19.65 18.16 33.67
CA CYS A 323 20.47 18.56 34.81
C CYS A 323 21.94 18.28 34.51
N GLY A 324 22.81 19.23 34.84
CA GLY A 324 24.26 19.00 34.85
C GLY A 324 24.71 18.28 36.10
N ASP A 325 25.96 17.85 36.08
CA ASP A 325 26.59 17.18 37.22
C ASP A 325 26.68 18.13 38.43
N ASN A 326 26.57 17.54 39.62
CA ASN A 326 26.61 18.22 40.92
C ASN A 326 28.01 18.32 41.52
#